data_AF-A0A6G3XLJ0-F1
#
_entry.id   AF-A0A6G3XLJ0-F1
#
_cell.length_a   1.000
_cell.length_b   1.000
_cell.length_c   1.000
_cell.angle_alpha   90.00
_cell.angle_beta   90.00
_cell.angle_gamma   90.00
#
_symmetry.space_group_name_H-M   'P 1'
#
loop_
_entity.id
_entity.type
_entity.pdbx_description
1 polymer ?
#
loop_
_entity_poly.entity_id
_entity_poly.type
_entity_poly.pdbx_seq_one_letter_code
_entity_poly.pdbx_strand_id
1 'polypeptide(L)'
;DVARMILYMAVRYEGNDSFADLEPNDQVNNGSAPKMGRLSVLKQWSQEDPPDTFERRRNDVIFEQFQHNRNPFIDHPEWVTAIW
;
A
#
# COMPACT_ATOMS: atom_id res chain seq x y z
N ASP A 1 -2.46 -4.61 8.46
CA ASP A 1 -2.85 -4.98 7.06
C ASP A 1 -3.23 -3.85 6.11
N VAL A 2 -4.37 -3.17 6.31
CA VAL A 2 -4.98 -2.27 5.29
C VAL A 2 -4.05 -1.15 4.84
N ALA A 3 -3.28 -0.58 5.77
CA ALA A 3 -2.31 0.46 5.47
C ALA A 3 -1.30 0.01 4.40
N ARG A 4 -0.62 -1.13 4.61
CA ARG A 4 0.37 -1.67 3.65
C ARG A 4 -0.25 -2.02 2.30
N MET A 5 -1.50 -2.44 2.26
CA MET A 5 -2.20 -2.72 1.00
C MET A 5 -2.42 -1.44 0.21
N ILE A 6 -2.92 -0.36 0.83
CA ILE A 6 -3.14 0.92 0.15
C ILE A 6 -1.81 1.55 -0.27
N LEU A 7 -0.79 1.52 0.59
CA LEU A 7 0.55 2.03 0.26
C LEU A 7 1.18 1.28 -0.92
N TYR A 8 0.97 -0.04 -1.01
CA TYR A 8 1.39 -0.81 -2.19
C TYR A 8 0.64 -0.39 -3.46
N MET A 9 -0.68 -0.16 -3.38
CA MET A 9 -1.43 0.32 -4.53
C MET A 9 -0.90 1.68 -5.02
N ALA A 10 -0.54 2.57 -4.11
CA ALA A 10 0.03 3.88 -4.45
C ALA A 10 1.34 3.78 -5.25
N VAL A 11 2.28 2.91 -4.83
CA VAL A 11 3.57 2.76 -5.55
C VAL A 11 3.46 1.91 -6.81
N ARG A 12 2.45 1.05 -6.91
CA ARG A 12 2.29 0.14 -8.05
C ARG A 12 1.46 0.75 -9.19
N TYR A 13 0.51 1.63 -8.86
CA TYR A 13 -0.48 2.17 -9.79
C TYR A 13 -0.44 3.70 -9.82
N GLU A 14 0.55 4.23 -10.55
CA GLU A 14 0.76 5.66 -10.77
C GLU A 14 -0.15 6.24 -11.88
N GLY A 15 -1.05 5.44 -12.45
CA GLY A 15 -1.97 5.86 -13.52
C GLY A 15 -1.35 5.99 -14.91
N ASN A 16 -0.12 5.50 -15.12
CA ASN A 16 0.59 5.54 -16.40
C ASN A 16 0.08 4.51 -17.42
N ASP A 17 -0.82 3.61 -17.03
CA ASP A 17 -1.31 2.46 -17.79
C ASP A 17 -2.81 2.52 -18.11
N SER A 18 -3.36 3.73 -18.29
CA SER A 18 -4.79 4.01 -18.55
C SER A 18 -5.73 3.73 -17.37
N PHE A 19 -5.20 3.33 -16.22
CA PHE A 19 -5.93 3.24 -14.96
C PHE A 19 -5.77 4.52 -14.13
N ALA A 20 -6.57 4.65 -13.07
CA ALA A 20 -6.46 5.79 -12.17
C ALA A 20 -5.13 5.75 -11.38
N ASP A 21 -4.57 6.92 -11.13
CA ASP A 21 -3.56 7.11 -10.09
C ASP A 21 -4.23 6.96 -8.71
N LEU A 22 -3.74 5.98 -7.93
CA LEU A 22 -4.30 5.60 -6.64
C LEU A 22 -3.53 6.17 -5.46
N GLU A 23 -2.86 7.31 -5.64
CA GLU A 23 -2.09 7.96 -4.60
C GLU A 23 -2.97 8.38 -3.39
N PRO A 24 -2.50 8.18 -2.14
CA PRO A 24 -3.10 8.78 -0.96
C PRO A 24 -2.80 10.28 -0.88
N ASN A 25 -3.59 11.03 -0.12
CA ASN A 25 -3.27 12.41 0.25
C ASN A 25 -3.61 12.64 1.73
N ASP A 26 -3.52 13.85 2.28
CA ASP A 26 -3.98 14.10 3.67
C ASP A 26 -5.35 14.77 3.76
N GLN A 27 -6.06 14.85 2.64
CA GLN A 27 -7.34 15.53 2.54
C GLN A 27 -8.50 14.55 2.80
N VAL A 28 -9.61 15.11 3.27
CA VAL A 28 -10.91 14.44 3.30
C VAL A 28 -11.83 15.12 2.30
N ASN A 29 -12.87 14.41 1.83
CA ASN A 29 -13.83 14.90 0.84
C ASN A 29 -13.21 15.23 -0.53
N ASN A 30 -12.44 14.29 -1.09
CA ASN A 30 -11.78 14.41 -2.40
C ASN A 30 -12.75 14.49 -3.61
N GLY A 31 -14.07 14.53 -3.40
CA GLY A 31 -15.05 14.53 -4.47
C GLY A 31 -14.93 13.28 -5.35
N SER A 32 -14.78 13.48 -6.65
CA SER A 32 -14.54 12.41 -7.63
C SER A 32 -13.05 12.12 -7.89
N ALA A 33 -12.13 12.82 -7.23
CA ALA A 33 -10.71 12.56 -7.40
C ALA A 33 -10.34 11.19 -6.78
N PRO A 34 -9.56 10.34 -7.46
CA PRO A 34 -9.29 8.95 -7.05
C PRO A 34 -8.26 8.83 -5.92
N LYS A 35 -8.14 9.82 -5.04
CA LYS A 35 -7.14 9.81 -3.96
C LYS A 35 -7.58 8.91 -2.80
N MET A 36 -6.69 8.01 -2.38
CA MET A 36 -7.03 6.88 -1.50
C MET A 36 -6.51 7.04 -0.07
N GLY A 37 -7.37 7.54 0.83
CA GLY A 37 -7.08 7.57 2.27
C GLY A 37 -6.07 8.63 2.69
N ARG A 38 -5.92 8.79 4.02
CA ARG A 38 -5.02 9.78 4.62
C ARG A 38 -3.61 9.23 4.75
N LEU A 39 -2.67 9.72 3.95
CA LEU A 39 -1.28 9.26 3.91
C LEU A 39 -0.63 9.24 5.31
N SER A 40 -0.76 10.32 6.07
CA SER A 40 -0.21 10.41 7.43
C SER A 40 -0.74 9.31 8.35
N VAL A 41 -2.04 9.02 8.25
CA VAL A 41 -2.71 7.97 9.04
C VAL A 41 -2.31 6.58 8.58
N LEU A 42 -2.20 6.35 7.27
CA LEU A 42 -1.76 5.06 6.73
C LEU A 42 -0.31 4.75 7.16
N LYS A 43 0.59 5.74 7.12
CA LYS A 43 1.96 5.60 7.64
C LYS A 43 1.96 5.25 9.12
N GLN A 44 1.17 5.95 9.94
CA GLN A 44 1.04 5.67 11.37
C GLN A 44 0.52 4.24 11.63
N TRP A 45 -0.59 3.85 11.00
CA TRP A 45 -1.17 2.52 11.17
C TRP A 45 -0.22 1.41 10.75
N SER A 46 0.55 1.59 9.67
CA SER A 46 1.53 0.58 9.27
C SER A 46 2.67 0.42 10.28
N GLN A 47 3.01 1.46 11.05
CA GLN A 47 4.03 1.40 12.10
C GLN A 47 3.48 0.76 13.39
N GLU A 48 2.23 1.08 13.74
CA GLU A 48 1.55 0.55 14.93
C GLU A 48 1.17 -0.94 14.80
N ASP A 49 0.99 -1.41 13.57
CA ASP A 49 0.58 -2.79 13.25
C ASP A 49 1.58 -3.46 12.29
N PRO A 50 2.75 -3.96 12.73
CA PRO A 50 3.75 -4.60 11.86
C PRO A 50 3.25 -5.87 11.17
N PRO A 51 3.86 -6.31 10.05
CA PRO A 51 3.44 -7.51 9.33
C PRO A 51 3.50 -8.80 10.16
N ASP A 52 2.38 -9.48 10.26
CA ASP A 52 2.28 -10.76 10.98
C ASP A 52 2.62 -11.97 10.08
N THR A 53 2.55 -13.17 10.67
CA THR A 53 2.85 -14.42 9.94
C THR A 53 1.83 -14.74 8.84
N PHE A 54 0.58 -14.32 9.01
CA PHE A 54 -0.47 -14.55 8.03
C PHE A 54 -0.28 -13.65 6.81
N GLU A 55 0.02 -12.36 7.01
CA GLU A 55 0.33 -11.41 5.95
C GLU A 55 1.55 -11.83 5.13
N ARG A 56 2.61 -12.30 5.80
CA ARG A 56 3.82 -12.79 5.13
C ARG A 56 3.50 -14.00 4.26
N ARG A 57 2.78 -14.99 4.80
CA ARG A 57 2.34 -16.16 4.04
C ARG A 57 1.44 -15.78 2.86
N ARG A 58 0.55 -14.80 3.03
CA ARG A 58 -0.28 -14.28 1.93
C ARG A 58 0.60 -13.67 0.83
N ASN A 59 1.63 -12.91 1.19
CA ASN A 59 2.58 -12.32 0.24
C ASN A 59 3.43 -13.38 -0.47
N ASP A 60 3.83 -14.46 0.22
CA ASP A 60 4.51 -15.63 -0.38
C ASP A 60 3.60 -16.30 -1.42
N VAL A 61 2.36 -16.64 -1.05
CA VAL A 61 1.42 -17.33 -1.94
C VAL A 61 1.08 -16.50 -3.18
N ILE A 62 0.83 -15.19 -3.03
CA ILE A 62 0.58 -14.29 -4.17
C ILE A 62 1.76 -14.28 -5.13
N PHE A 63 2.99 -14.23 -4.60
CA PHE A 63 4.21 -14.25 -5.39
C PHE A 63 4.43 -15.60 -6.08
N GLU A 64 4.32 -16.71 -5.36
CA GLU A 64 4.65 -18.04 -5.87
C GLU A 64 3.62 -18.57 -6.87
N GLN A 65 2.33 -18.27 -6.67
CA GLN A 65 1.25 -18.98 -7.36
C GLN A 65 0.39 -18.10 -8.28
N PHE A 66 0.44 -16.76 -8.16
CA PHE A 66 -0.54 -15.89 -8.83
C PHE A 66 0.06 -14.74 -9.65
N GLN A 67 0.60 -13.72 -8.98
CA GLN A 67 0.94 -12.44 -9.62
C GLN A 67 2.44 -12.25 -9.84
N HIS A 68 3.28 -13.05 -9.16
CA HIS A 68 4.74 -12.97 -9.25
C HIS A 68 5.32 -11.58 -8.95
N ASN A 69 4.61 -10.79 -8.16
CA ASN A 69 5.08 -9.55 -7.55
C ASN A 69 4.82 -9.60 -6.03
N ARG A 70 5.55 -8.77 -5.28
CA ARG A 70 5.47 -8.73 -3.81
C ARG A 70 5.05 -7.34 -3.35
N ASN A 71 4.29 -7.29 -2.27
CA ASN A 71 4.13 -6.04 -1.54
C ASN A 71 5.43 -5.77 -0.75
N PRO A 72 6.23 -4.76 -1.13
CA PRO A 72 7.51 -4.50 -0.49
C PRO A 72 7.35 -4.06 0.97
N PHE A 73 6.20 -3.50 1.37
CA PHE A 73 5.95 -3.07 2.75
C PHE A 73 5.60 -4.22 3.69
N ILE A 74 5.31 -5.42 3.17
CA ILE A 74 5.20 -6.65 3.99
C ILE A 74 6.60 -7.22 4.24
N ASP A 75 7.48 -7.18 3.24
CA ASP A 75 8.84 -7.71 3.34
C ASP A 75 9.77 -6.75 4.10
N HIS A 76 9.62 -5.44 3.86
CA HIS A 76 10.40 -4.33 4.39
C HIS A 76 9.48 -3.23 4.95
N PRO A 77 8.83 -3.43 6.11
CA PRO A 77 7.92 -2.45 6.70
C PRO A 77 8.57 -1.10 7.00
N GLU A 78 9.89 -1.07 7.20
CA GLU A 78 10.67 0.16 7.41
C GLU A 78 10.60 1.14 6.22
N TRP A 79 10.38 0.64 5.00
CA TRP A 79 10.30 1.48 3.80
C TRP A 79 9.05 2.35 3.73
N VAL A 80 8.05 2.11 4.56
CA VAL A 80 6.87 3.00 4.69
C VAL A 80 7.28 4.42 5.09
N THR A 81 8.42 4.59 5.77
CA THR A 81 8.96 5.92 6.12
C THR A 81 9.68 6.61 4.97
N ALA A 82 10.04 5.88 3.91
CA ALA A 82 10.82 6.39 2.78
C ALA A 82 9.96 6.92 1.62
N ILE A 83 8.68 6.58 1.60
CA ILE A 83 7.70 7.12 0.64
C ILE A 83 7.25 8.52 1.07
N TRP A 84 6.90 9.39 0.12
CA TRP A 84 6.58 10.82 0.33
C TRP A 84 5.27 10.99 1.08
#